data_AF-A0A1Q6L846-F1
#
_entry.id   AF-A0A1Q6L846-F1
#
_cell.length_a   1.000
_cell.length_b   1.000
_cell.length_c   1.000
_cell.angle_alpha   90.00
_cell.angle_beta   90.00
_cell.angle_gamma   90.00
#
_symmetry.space_group_name_H-M   'P 1'
#
loop_
_entity.id
_entity.type
_entity.pdbx_description
1 polymer ?
#
loop_
_entity_poly.entity_id
_entity_poly.type
_entity_poly.pdbx_seq_one_letter_code
_entity_poly.pdbx_strand_id
1 'polypeptide(L)'
;MKIGNRYISATTIAIPLYIISFVGFLMEKSTKNFLEIKILNKLIKVKDNLIKLLLLAMISIVLIGMLPSKASVIILTLNYLILISAKMILIQKNNIKTVLKLWGIALILGISFVICILVFAPYQVERIDAIFNPEKYAQDEGWLALNRKMIINSAQAFGEAEDMGNANVLLDEGDNYALVSVLAHYGWVISSAMVIAIILFSCKLILDAVKIKDEYGKLLIIGISTMFILESILNILMNFNLGIEADFSIPFISYGEINMIVNLAILGFLLSIYKRKDIYMYECERENIASDC
;
A
#
# COMPACT_ATOMS: atom_id res chain seq x y z
N MET A 1 -8.16 6.56 16.38
CA MET A 1 -8.81 7.72 17.06
C MET A 1 -10.27 7.35 17.27
N LYS A 2 -10.77 7.40 18.51
CA LYS A 2 -12.18 7.12 18.80
C LYS A 2 -12.94 8.44 18.82
N ILE A 3 -13.88 8.64 17.91
CA ILE A 3 -14.79 9.79 17.91
C ILE A 3 -16.18 9.24 18.21
N GLY A 4 -16.68 9.49 19.43
CA GLY A 4 -17.91 8.88 19.91
C GLY A 4 -17.80 7.35 20.00
N ASN A 5 -18.70 6.62 19.35
CA ASN A 5 -18.66 5.15 19.28
C ASN A 5 -17.91 4.61 18.06
N ARG A 6 -17.26 5.47 17.26
CA ARG A 6 -16.64 5.09 15.98
C ARG A 6 -15.12 5.14 16.06
N TYR A 7 -14.47 4.12 15.49
CA TYR A 7 -13.01 4.03 15.38
C TYR A 7 -12.56 4.51 14.00
N ILE A 8 -11.69 5.51 13.98
CA ILE A 8 -10.99 5.97 12.78
C ILE A 8 -9.56 5.47 12.85
N SER A 9 -9.16 4.67 11.88
CA SER A 9 -7.75 4.35 11.70
C SER A 9 -7.04 5.56 11.11
N ALA A 10 -6.09 6.13 11.85
CA ALA A 10 -5.36 7.32 11.40
C ALA A 10 -4.57 7.04 10.11
N THR A 11 -4.14 5.79 9.90
CA THR A 11 -3.36 5.37 8.73
C THR A 11 -4.16 5.48 7.43
N THR A 12 -5.47 5.20 7.46
CA THR A 12 -6.35 5.25 6.29
C THR A 12 -6.44 6.65 5.69
N ILE A 13 -6.27 7.70 6.50
CA ILE A 13 -6.25 9.09 6.02
C ILE A 13 -4.82 9.54 5.74
N ALA A 14 -3.87 9.17 6.61
CA ALA A 14 -2.49 9.63 6.53
C ALA A 14 -1.75 9.13 5.27
N ILE A 15 -1.88 7.85 4.92
CA ILE A 15 -1.17 7.25 3.78
C ILE A 15 -1.52 7.97 2.45
N PRO A 16 -2.80 8.14 2.07
CA PRO A 16 -3.16 8.89 0.86
C PRO A 16 -2.62 10.33 0.85
N LEU A 17 -2.69 11.04 1.97
CA LEU A 17 -2.20 12.42 2.08
C LEU A 17 -0.69 12.50 1.90
N TYR A 18 0.05 11.58 2.52
CA TYR A 18 1.49 11.48 2.37
C TYR A 18 1.90 11.14 0.93
N ILE A 19 1.17 10.25 0.26
CA ILE A 19 1.36 9.95 -1.17
C ILE A 19 1.16 11.20 -2.03
N ILE A 20 0.05 11.94 -1.83
CA ILE A 20 -0.24 13.17 -2.59
C ILE A 20 0.86 14.21 -2.38
N SER A 21 1.27 14.41 -1.12
CA SER A 21 2.37 15.33 -0.77
C SER A 21 3.68 14.90 -1.44
N PHE A 22 4.02 13.61 -1.37
CA PHE A 22 5.24 13.07 -1.96
C PHE A 22 5.28 13.26 -3.47
N VAL A 23 4.16 13.01 -4.17
CA VAL A 23 4.05 13.25 -5.62
C VAL A 23 4.22 14.74 -5.96
N GLY A 24 3.69 15.64 -5.13
CA GLY A 24 3.91 17.09 -5.27
C GLY A 24 5.38 17.48 -5.26
N PHE A 25 6.14 17.01 -4.27
CA PHE A 25 7.58 17.25 -4.18
C PHE A 25 8.38 16.53 -5.28
N LEU A 26 7.92 15.36 -5.73
CA LEU A 26 8.54 14.62 -6.83
C LEU A 26 8.44 15.36 -8.17
N MET A 27 7.43 16.22 -8.32
CA MET A 27 7.20 17.07 -9.50
C MET A 27 7.80 18.47 -9.35
N GLU A 28 8.24 18.87 -8.17
CA GLU A 28 8.90 20.16 -7.94
C GLU A 28 10.15 20.27 -8.83
N LYS A 29 10.10 21.16 -9.81
CA LYS A 29 11.16 21.37 -10.80
C LYS A 29 12.44 21.78 -10.08
N SER A 30 13.55 21.09 -10.34
CA SER A 30 14.76 21.37 -9.58
C SER A 30 15.29 22.76 -9.86
N THR A 31 15.23 23.61 -8.85
CA THR A 31 16.06 24.81 -8.76
C THR A 31 17.51 24.40 -8.97
N LYS A 32 18.29 25.17 -9.73
CA LYS A 32 19.72 24.93 -10.02
C LYS A 32 20.63 25.03 -8.76
N ASN A 33 20.04 24.95 -7.58
CA ASN A 33 20.73 25.07 -6.32
C ASN A 33 21.29 23.69 -5.94
N PHE A 34 22.61 23.66 -5.76
CA PHE A 34 23.34 22.51 -5.26
C PHE A 34 23.82 22.86 -3.85
N LEU A 35 23.32 22.15 -2.85
CA LEU A 35 23.86 22.18 -1.50
C LEU A 35 25.18 21.40 -1.50
N GLU A 36 26.26 22.11 -1.20
CA GLU A 36 27.57 21.52 -0.96
C GLU A 36 27.64 21.06 0.49
N ILE A 37 27.49 19.75 0.72
CA ILE A 37 27.68 19.16 2.04
C ILE A 37 29.14 18.70 2.14
N LYS A 38 29.87 19.25 3.11
CA LYS A 38 31.26 18.89 3.38
C LYS A 38 31.28 17.77 4.43
N ILE A 39 31.42 16.52 3.99
CA ILE A 39 31.64 15.36 4.88
C ILE A 39 33.05 14.85 4.65
N LEU A 40 33.85 14.78 5.71
CA LEU A 40 35.17 14.14 5.74
C LEU A 40 36.11 14.58 4.59
N ASN A 41 36.26 15.89 4.39
CA ASN A 41 37.06 16.52 3.32
C ASN A 41 36.62 16.25 1.85
N LYS A 42 35.48 15.60 1.62
CA LYS A 42 34.90 15.42 0.28
C LYS A 42 33.66 16.30 0.13
N LEU A 43 33.65 17.16 -0.90
CA LEU A 43 32.48 17.98 -1.24
C LEU A 43 31.52 17.11 -2.06
N ILE A 44 30.38 16.75 -1.46
CA ILE A 44 29.30 16.07 -2.16
C ILE A 44 28.31 17.14 -2.59
N LYS A 45 28.19 17.35 -3.91
CA LYS A 45 27.16 18.20 -4.50
C LYS A 45 25.86 17.41 -4.58
N VAL A 46 24.94 17.65 -3.67
CA VAL A 46 23.60 17.05 -3.70
C VAL A 46 22.62 18.11 -4.18
N LYS A 47 21.72 17.74 -5.09
CA LYS A 47 20.64 18.62 -5.54
C LYS A 47 19.65 18.84 -4.39
N ASP A 48 19.30 20.08 -4.09
CA ASP A 48 18.47 20.45 -2.93
C ASP A 48 17.12 19.72 -2.90
N ASN A 49 16.52 19.50 -4.07
CA ASN A 49 15.24 18.80 -4.18
C ASN A 49 15.33 17.33 -3.73
N LEU A 50 16.47 16.65 -3.92
CA LEU A 50 16.63 15.27 -3.46
C LEU A 50 16.72 15.21 -1.92
N ILE A 51 17.35 16.20 -1.29
CA ILE A 51 17.42 16.30 0.17
C ILE A 51 16.02 16.54 0.73
N LYS A 52 15.27 17.50 0.18
CA LYS A 52 13.88 17.77 0.58
C LYS A 52 12.99 16.52 0.45
N LEU A 53 13.12 15.80 -0.68
CA LEU A 53 12.36 14.57 -0.94
C LEU A 53 12.69 13.46 0.08
N LEU A 54 13.97 13.22 0.34
CA LEU A 54 14.42 12.23 1.33
C LEU A 54 13.99 12.60 2.75
N LEU A 55 14.09 13.88 3.10
CA LEU A 55 13.67 14.38 4.41
C LEU A 55 12.16 14.23 4.60
N LEU A 56 11.35 14.58 3.61
CA LEU A 56 9.90 14.39 3.65
C LEU A 56 9.53 12.91 3.77
N ALA A 57 10.19 12.04 3.00
CA ALA A 57 9.97 10.60 3.08
C ALA A 57 10.31 10.07 4.48
N MET A 58 11.47 10.45 5.03
CA MET A 58 11.88 10.06 6.38
C MET A 58 10.90 10.54 7.45
N ILE A 59 10.47 11.81 7.40
CA ILE A 59 9.47 12.33 8.35
C ILE A 59 8.17 11.53 8.27
N SER A 60 7.66 11.28 7.05
CA SER A 60 6.41 10.53 6.85
C SER A 60 6.53 9.10 7.41
N ILE A 61 7.64 8.42 7.12
CA ILE A 61 7.91 7.04 7.58
C ILE A 61 8.03 6.98 9.10
N VAL A 62 8.74 7.93 9.72
CA VAL A 62 8.89 7.99 11.18
C VAL A 62 7.54 8.25 11.85
N LEU A 63 6.75 9.20 11.35
CA LEU A 63 5.43 9.50 11.91
C LEU A 63 4.48 8.30 11.81
N ILE A 64 4.47 7.57 10.70
CA ILE A 64 3.71 6.31 10.61
C ILE A 64 4.31 5.24 11.51
N GLY A 65 5.63 5.14 11.62
CA GLY A 65 6.30 4.14 12.46
C GLY A 65 6.05 4.31 13.96
N MET A 66 5.68 5.52 14.39
CA MET A 66 5.20 5.81 15.75
C MET A 66 3.79 5.26 16.02
N LEU A 67 3.01 4.98 14.96
CA LEU A 67 1.76 4.23 15.09
C LEU A 67 2.08 2.74 15.34
N PRO A 68 1.18 2.01 16.00
CA PRO A 68 1.39 0.58 16.30
C PRO A 68 1.45 -0.30 15.04
N SER A 69 1.06 0.20 13.88
CA SER A 69 0.94 -0.58 12.64
C SER A 69 2.25 -0.67 11.85
N LYS A 70 2.92 -1.83 11.92
CA LYS A 70 4.17 -2.08 11.17
C LYS A 70 3.91 -2.27 9.67
N ALA A 71 2.79 -2.88 9.32
CA ALA A 71 2.43 -3.15 7.94
C ALA A 71 2.16 -1.85 7.13
N SER A 72 1.65 -0.78 7.75
CA SER A 72 1.45 0.51 7.08
C SER A 72 2.78 1.20 6.70
N VAL A 73 3.83 1.00 7.49
CA VAL A 73 5.17 1.50 7.16
C VAL A 73 5.69 0.79 5.90
N ILE A 74 5.47 -0.53 5.81
CA ILE A 74 5.88 -1.33 4.65
C ILE A 74 5.13 -0.86 3.40
N ILE A 75 3.82 -0.62 3.50
CA ILE A 75 3.04 -0.09 2.37
C ILE A 75 3.56 1.27 1.92
N LEU A 76 3.73 2.23 2.83
CA LEU A 76 4.16 3.58 2.46
C LEU A 76 5.57 3.57 1.84
N THR A 77 6.49 2.77 2.40
CA THR A 77 7.86 2.65 1.88
C THR A 77 7.90 2.02 0.50
N LEU A 78 7.15 0.94 0.26
CA LEU A 78 7.00 0.33 -1.06
C LEU A 78 6.34 1.29 -2.05
N ASN A 79 5.31 2.03 -1.62
CA ASN A 79 4.63 3.01 -2.46
C ASN A 79 5.59 4.11 -2.93
N TYR A 80 6.38 4.68 -2.02
CA TYR A 80 7.40 5.68 -2.36
C TYR A 80 8.47 5.13 -3.29
N LEU A 81 8.93 3.89 -3.08
CA LEU A 81 9.87 3.21 -3.98
C LEU A 81 9.29 3.09 -5.39
N ILE A 82 8.02 2.67 -5.51
CA ILE A 82 7.32 2.55 -6.78
C ILE A 82 7.17 3.93 -7.44
N LEU A 83 6.79 4.97 -6.71
CA LEU A 83 6.67 6.33 -7.25
C LEU A 83 8.00 6.90 -7.77
N ILE A 84 9.09 6.72 -7.03
CA ILE A 84 10.43 7.11 -7.48
C ILE A 84 10.76 6.35 -8.77
N SER A 85 10.52 5.05 -8.82
CA SER A 85 10.79 4.24 -10.01
C SER A 85 9.95 4.68 -11.21
N ALA A 86 8.67 4.99 -11.01
CA ALA A 86 7.76 5.49 -12.03
C ALA A 86 8.24 6.83 -12.58
N LYS A 87 8.62 7.79 -11.72
CA LYS A 87 9.17 9.08 -12.17
C LYS A 87 10.46 8.89 -12.97
N MET A 88 11.36 8.02 -12.52
CA MET A 88 12.62 7.75 -13.21
C MET A 88 12.40 7.19 -14.63
N ILE A 89 11.44 6.29 -14.80
CA ILE A 89 11.05 5.74 -16.11
C ILE A 89 10.45 6.82 -17.01
N LEU A 90 9.65 7.74 -16.45
CA LEU A 90 9.05 8.85 -17.19
C LEU A 90 10.09 9.87 -17.68
N ILE A 91 11.09 10.22 -16.84
CA ILE A 91 12.14 11.19 -17.23
C ILE A 91 13.16 10.56 -18.20
N GLN A 92 13.60 9.31 -17.94
CA GLN A 92 14.68 8.68 -18.70
C GLN A 92 14.25 7.28 -19.18
N LYS A 93 13.82 7.21 -20.45
CA LYS A 93 13.22 6.05 -21.11
C LYS A 93 14.12 4.79 -21.19
N ASN A 94 15.38 4.84 -20.76
CA ASN A 94 16.34 3.72 -20.84
C ASN A 94 17.17 3.44 -19.56
N ASN A 95 16.64 3.82 -18.39
CA ASN A 95 17.35 3.68 -17.11
C ASN A 95 16.99 2.44 -16.29
N ILE A 96 16.58 1.35 -16.92
CA ILE A 96 16.17 0.12 -16.20
C ILE A 96 17.28 -0.39 -15.27
N LYS A 97 18.56 -0.21 -15.64
CA LYS A 97 19.72 -0.52 -14.79
C LYS A 97 19.77 0.32 -13.52
N THR A 98 19.39 1.59 -13.58
CA THR A 98 19.35 2.48 -12.40
C THR A 98 18.18 2.12 -11.49
N VAL A 99 17.03 1.78 -12.05
CA VAL A 99 15.88 1.27 -11.28
C VAL A 99 16.25 -0.05 -10.59
N LEU A 100 16.87 -0.99 -11.30
CA LEU A 100 17.34 -2.25 -10.72
C LEU A 100 18.35 -2.03 -9.58
N LYS A 101 19.26 -1.07 -9.71
CA LYS A 101 20.17 -0.70 -8.61
C LYS A 101 19.42 -0.15 -7.39
N LEU A 102 18.41 0.71 -7.59
CA LEU A 102 17.59 1.24 -6.49
C LEU A 102 16.85 0.12 -5.75
N TRP A 103 16.22 -0.79 -6.49
CA TRP A 103 15.56 -1.97 -5.90
C TRP A 103 16.55 -2.90 -5.21
N GLY A 104 17.74 -3.10 -5.78
CA GLY A 104 18.82 -3.88 -5.14
C GLY A 104 19.27 -3.28 -3.81
N ILE A 105 19.47 -1.96 -3.75
CA ILE A 105 19.80 -1.26 -2.50
C ILE A 105 18.66 -1.39 -1.48
N ALA A 106 17.41 -1.19 -1.91
CA ALA A 106 16.24 -1.33 -1.05
C ALA A 106 16.10 -2.75 -0.48
N LEU A 107 16.37 -3.79 -1.29
CA LEU A 107 16.38 -5.18 -0.84
C LEU A 107 17.47 -5.44 0.20
N ILE A 108 18.70 -4.97 -0.04
CA ILE A 108 19.80 -5.14 0.92
C ILE A 108 19.47 -4.46 2.26
N LEU A 109 18.94 -3.24 2.22
CA LEU A 109 18.52 -2.52 3.42
C LEU A 109 17.36 -3.23 4.13
N GLY A 110 16.38 -3.73 3.38
CA GLY A 110 15.26 -4.49 3.92
C GLY A 110 15.71 -5.78 4.61
N ILE A 111 16.57 -6.56 3.96
CA ILE A 111 17.15 -7.79 4.54
C ILE A 111 17.96 -7.46 5.80
N SER A 112 18.79 -6.41 5.75
CA SER A 112 19.55 -5.97 6.92
C SER A 112 18.65 -5.58 8.09
N PHE A 113 17.51 -4.93 7.81
CA PHE A 113 16.53 -4.56 8.82
C PHE A 113 15.84 -5.79 9.43
N VAL A 114 15.46 -6.77 8.61
CA VAL A 114 14.88 -8.04 9.09
C VAL A 114 15.88 -8.80 9.96
N ILE A 115 17.15 -8.89 9.57
CA ILE A 115 18.21 -9.51 10.38
C ILE A 115 18.37 -8.78 11.71
N CYS A 116 18.31 -7.45 11.71
CA CYS A 116 18.36 -6.66 12.94
C CYS A 116 17.20 -7.02 13.88
N ILE A 117 15.98 -7.14 13.36
CA ILE A 117 14.81 -7.56 14.14
C ILE A 117 15.02 -8.97 14.72
N LEU A 118 15.52 -9.91 13.92
CA LEU A 118 15.78 -11.29 14.35
C LEU A 118 16.76 -11.37 15.53
N VAL A 119 17.75 -10.47 15.59
CA VAL A 119 18.77 -10.45 16.64
C VAL A 119 18.34 -9.67 17.88
N PHE A 120 17.69 -8.51 17.69
CA PHE A 120 17.43 -7.57 18.78
C PHE A 120 16.01 -7.62 19.35
N ALA A 121 15.07 -8.31 18.69
CA ALA A 121 13.68 -8.35 19.09
C ALA A 121 13.12 -9.80 19.02
N PRO A 122 13.52 -10.69 19.95
CA PRO A 122 13.08 -12.09 19.94
C PRO A 122 11.54 -12.24 19.95
N TYR A 123 10.84 -11.33 20.63
CA TYR A 123 9.37 -11.27 20.64
C TYR A 123 8.75 -11.08 19.24
N GLN A 124 9.38 -10.31 18.35
CA GLN A 124 8.88 -10.14 16.98
C GLN A 124 9.05 -11.43 16.16
N VAL A 125 10.03 -12.26 16.50
CA VAL A 125 10.26 -13.56 15.86
C VAL A 125 9.20 -14.55 16.30
N GLU A 126 8.86 -14.56 17.58
CA GLU A 126 7.76 -15.37 18.14
C GLU A 126 6.43 -15.03 17.47
N ARG A 127 6.14 -13.74 17.24
CA ARG A 127 4.96 -13.32 16.45
C ARG A 127 4.92 -13.90 15.05
N ILE A 128 6.05 -13.88 14.34
CA ILE A 128 6.12 -14.42 12.98
C ILE A 128 5.95 -15.94 13.02
N ASP A 129 6.59 -16.63 13.98
CA ASP A 129 6.43 -18.07 14.19
C ASP A 129 4.97 -18.44 14.53
N ALA A 130 4.29 -17.62 15.33
CA ALA A 130 2.88 -17.83 15.69
C ALA A 130 1.92 -17.75 14.51
N ILE A 131 2.25 -17.00 13.45
CA ILE A 131 1.43 -16.93 12.23
C ILE A 131 1.53 -18.24 11.43
N PHE A 132 2.74 -18.79 11.29
CA PHE A 132 2.98 -20.00 10.50
C PHE A 132 2.71 -21.29 11.28
N ASN A 133 2.92 -21.26 12.60
CA ASN A 133 2.70 -22.37 13.53
C ASN A 133 1.71 -21.98 14.65
N PRO A 134 0.44 -21.65 14.31
CA PRO A 134 -0.52 -21.12 15.27
C PRO A 134 -0.88 -22.12 16.38
N GLU A 135 -0.74 -23.42 16.12
CA GLU A 135 -1.02 -24.49 17.09
C GLU A 135 -0.11 -24.42 18.33
N LYS A 136 1.12 -23.93 18.17
CA LYS A 136 2.09 -23.79 19.27
C LYS A 136 1.74 -22.62 20.21
N TYR A 137 1.04 -21.60 19.72
CA TYR A 137 0.73 -20.36 20.43
C TYR A 137 -0.78 -20.12 20.54
N ALA A 138 -1.56 -21.20 20.64
CA ALA A 138 -3.01 -21.19 20.56
C ALA A 138 -3.71 -20.32 21.62
N GLN A 139 -3.07 -20.03 22.76
CA GLN A 139 -3.64 -19.21 23.84
C GLN A 139 -3.16 -17.74 23.84
N ASP A 140 -2.16 -17.41 23.03
CA ASP A 140 -1.56 -16.08 22.99
C ASP A 140 -1.65 -15.51 21.56
N GLU A 141 -0.52 -15.23 20.93
CA GLU A 141 -0.45 -14.49 19.66
C GLU A 141 -0.87 -15.31 18.44
N GLY A 142 -0.94 -16.63 18.56
CA GLY A 142 -1.34 -17.54 17.47
C GLY A 142 -2.85 -17.74 17.38
N TRP A 143 -3.64 -17.23 18.34
CA TRP A 143 -5.06 -17.55 18.44
C TRP A 143 -5.87 -17.08 17.23
N LEU A 144 -5.66 -15.84 16.75
CA LEU A 144 -6.33 -15.33 15.54
C LEU A 144 -5.95 -16.13 14.30
N ALA A 145 -4.66 -16.47 14.15
CA ALA A 145 -4.17 -17.29 13.06
C ALA A 145 -4.76 -18.72 13.11
N LEU A 146 -4.93 -19.28 14.31
CA LEU A 146 -5.55 -20.58 14.52
C LEU A 146 -7.02 -20.58 14.08
N ASN A 147 -7.80 -19.59 14.51
CA ASN A 147 -9.22 -19.46 14.13
C ASN A 147 -9.38 -19.34 12.61
N ARG A 148 -8.55 -18.53 11.95
CA ARG A 148 -8.53 -18.44 10.48
C ARG A 148 -8.24 -19.79 9.84
N LYS A 149 -7.25 -20.52 10.36
CA LYS A 149 -6.88 -21.86 9.87
C LYS A 149 -8.03 -22.85 10.02
N MET A 150 -8.73 -22.85 11.16
CA MET A 150 -9.88 -23.74 11.38
C MET A 150 -11.04 -23.44 10.42
N ILE A 151 -11.33 -22.16 10.16
CA ILE A 151 -12.37 -21.76 9.19
C ILE A 151 -11.99 -22.18 7.79
N ILE A 152 -10.75 -21.91 7.36
CA ILE A 152 -10.28 -22.29 6.02
C ILE A 152 -10.39 -23.80 5.81
N ASN A 153 -10.07 -24.60 6.85
CA ASN A 153 -10.14 -26.06 6.80
C ASN A 153 -11.58 -26.60 6.83
N SER A 154 -12.51 -25.90 7.48
CA SER A 154 -13.94 -26.29 7.58
C SER A 154 -14.81 -25.65 6.50
N ALA A 155 -14.24 -24.82 5.62
CA ALA A 155 -14.95 -24.11 4.57
C ALA A 155 -15.42 -25.04 3.46
N GLN A 156 -16.71 -24.95 3.14
CA GLN A 156 -17.34 -25.70 2.07
C GLN A 156 -17.25 -24.95 0.72
N ALA A 157 -17.56 -25.64 -0.38
CA ALA A 157 -17.59 -24.99 -1.71
C ALA A 157 -18.67 -23.91 -1.79
N PHE A 158 -19.83 -24.16 -1.18
CA PHE A 158 -20.98 -23.27 -1.07
C PHE A 158 -21.57 -23.38 0.33
N GLY A 159 -22.04 -22.25 0.85
CA GLY A 159 -22.72 -22.21 2.16
C GLY A 159 -21.77 -22.06 3.34
N GLU A 160 -22.29 -22.38 4.51
CA GLU A 160 -21.65 -22.12 5.79
C GLU A 160 -20.56 -23.16 6.10
N ALA A 161 -19.47 -22.70 6.73
CA ALA A 161 -18.44 -23.56 7.28
C ALA A 161 -18.99 -24.37 8.47
N GLU A 162 -18.46 -25.57 8.67
CA GLU A 162 -18.94 -26.47 9.74
C GLU A 162 -18.75 -25.89 11.14
N ASP A 163 -17.73 -25.05 11.35
CA ASP A 163 -17.46 -24.37 12.61
C ASP A 163 -17.59 -22.84 12.49
N MET A 164 -18.84 -22.39 12.56
CA MET A 164 -19.23 -20.97 12.57
C MET A 164 -18.80 -20.21 13.84
N GLY A 165 -18.51 -20.91 14.94
CA GLY A 165 -18.14 -20.27 16.21
C GLY A 165 -16.90 -19.39 16.08
N ASN A 166 -15.89 -19.90 15.36
CA ASN A 166 -14.64 -19.18 15.12
C ASN A 166 -14.79 -17.98 14.17
N ALA A 167 -15.78 -18.03 13.27
CA ALA A 167 -16.03 -16.94 12.33
C ALA A 167 -16.60 -15.70 13.01
N ASN A 168 -17.50 -15.89 13.98
CA ASN A 168 -18.06 -14.81 14.78
C ASN A 168 -17.00 -14.15 15.66
N VAL A 169 -16.10 -14.94 16.22
CA VAL A 169 -14.97 -14.47 17.02
C VAL A 169 -14.03 -13.57 16.21
N LEU A 170 -13.72 -13.90 14.96
CA LEU A 170 -12.89 -13.06 14.09
C LEU A 170 -13.59 -11.75 13.69
N LEU A 171 -14.91 -11.77 13.56
CA LEU A 171 -15.71 -10.57 13.30
C LEU A 171 -15.71 -9.61 14.50
N ASP A 172 -15.74 -10.15 15.72
CA ASP A 172 -15.69 -9.35 16.94
C ASP A 172 -14.31 -8.68 17.15
N GLU A 173 -13.22 -9.31 16.68
CA GLU A 173 -11.87 -8.75 16.79
C GLU A 173 -11.62 -7.57 15.83
N GLY A 174 -12.24 -7.58 14.64
CA GLY A 174 -12.27 -6.41 13.77
C GLY A 174 -12.39 -6.67 12.26
N ASP A 175 -12.52 -5.56 11.53
CA ASP A 175 -12.93 -5.53 10.11
C ASP A 175 -11.89 -6.09 9.11
N ASN A 176 -10.69 -6.41 9.57
CA ASN A 176 -9.57 -6.82 8.71
C ASN A 176 -9.71 -8.26 8.19
N TYR A 177 -10.61 -9.06 8.77
CA TYR A 177 -10.86 -10.47 8.44
C TYR A 177 -12.11 -10.71 7.58
N ALA A 178 -12.61 -9.66 6.91
CA ALA A 178 -13.81 -9.73 6.08
C ALA A 178 -13.76 -10.85 5.03
N LEU A 179 -12.60 -11.16 4.44
CA LEU A 179 -12.45 -12.23 3.44
C LEU A 179 -12.66 -13.62 4.04
N VAL A 180 -12.07 -13.90 5.21
CA VAL A 180 -12.27 -15.18 5.92
C VAL A 180 -13.69 -15.30 6.44
N SER A 181 -14.32 -14.19 6.87
CA SER A 181 -15.73 -14.19 7.26
C SER A 181 -16.65 -14.52 6.07
N VAL A 182 -16.42 -13.92 4.90
CA VAL A 182 -17.17 -14.24 3.67
C VAL A 182 -16.96 -15.71 3.29
N LEU A 183 -15.73 -16.22 3.40
CA LEU A 183 -15.43 -17.63 3.18
C LEU A 183 -16.23 -18.54 4.13
N ALA A 184 -16.34 -18.16 5.41
CA ALA A 184 -17.06 -18.93 6.40
C ALA A 184 -18.58 -18.98 6.15
N HIS A 185 -19.19 -17.92 5.63
CA HIS A 185 -20.65 -17.86 5.45
C HIS A 185 -21.12 -18.36 4.07
N TYR A 186 -20.30 -18.14 3.05
CA TYR A 186 -20.71 -18.30 1.66
C TYR A 186 -19.92 -19.37 0.90
N GLY A 187 -18.78 -19.81 1.46
CA GLY A 187 -17.93 -20.84 0.88
C GLY A 187 -16.90 -20.34 -0.15
N TRP A 188 -16.12 -21.28 -0.65
CA TRP A 188 -14.98 -21.01 -1.54
C TRP A 188 -15.35 -20.34 -2.86
N VAL A 189 -16.52 -20.64 -3.43
CA VAL A 189 -16.91 -20.07 -4.73
C VAL A 189 -17.12 -18.57 -4.65
N ILE A 190 -17.79 -18.08 -3.61
CA ILE A 190 -18.06 -16.64 -3.44
C ILE A 190 -16.79 -15.91 -2.99
N SER A 191 -16.01 -16.50 -2.08
CA SER A 191 -14.73 -15.93 -1.66
C SER A 191 -13.73 -15.80 -2.82
N SER A 192 -13.61 -16.84 -3.67
CA SER A 192 -12.74 -16.78 -4.85
C SER A 192 -13.22 -15.76 -5.89
N ALA A 193 -14.53 -15.65 -6.12
CA ALA A 193 -15.09 -14.61 -6.97
C ALA A 193 -14.76 -13.20 -6.45
N MET A 194 -14.79 -12.99 -5.13
CA MET A 194 -14.40 -11.73 -4.50
C MET A 194 -12.92 -11.41 -4.74
N VAL A 195 -12.02 -12.38 -4.55
CA VAL A 195 -10.59 -12.22 -4.85
C VAL A 195 -10.36 -11.88 -6.32
N ILE A 196 -11.07 -12.55 -7.24
CA ILE A 196 -11.00 -12.24 -8.68
C ILE A 196 -11.45 -10.80 -8.94
N ALA A 197 -12.52 -10.33 -8.30
CA ALA A 197 -12.98 -8.95 -8.45
C ALA A 197 -11.93 -7.92 -7.98
N ILE A 198 -11.23 -8.20 -6.86
CA ILE A 198 -10.13 -7.36 -6.36
C ILE A 198 -8.96 -7.32 -7.36
N ILE A 199 -8.63 -8.46 -7.97
CA ILE A 199 -7.57 -8.55 -8.99
C ILE A 199 -7.98 -7.75 -10.24
N LEU A 200 -9.20 -7.92 -10.73
CA LEU A 200 -9.70 -7.17 -11.88
C LEU A 200 -9.73 -5.66 -11.62
N PHE A 201 -10.14 -5.25 -10.42
CA PHE A 201 -10.09 -3.86 -9.99
C PHE A 201 -8.64 -3.32 -9.99
N SER A 202 -7.71 -4.09 -9.44
CA SER A 202 -6.28 -3.78 -9.43
C SER A 202 -5.72 -3.63 -10.85
N CYS A 203 -6.03 -4.56 -11.76
CA CYS A 203 -5.63 -4.47 -13.16
C CYS A 203 -6.20 -3.22 -13.84
N LYS A 204 -7.48 -2.88 -13.58
CA LYS A 204 -8.12 -1.70 -14.14
C LYS A 204 -7.41 -0.41 -13.71
N LEU A 205 -7.07 -0.29 -12.42
CA LEU A 205 -6.32 0.86 -11.90
C LEU A 205 -4.97 1.05 -12.61
N ILE A 206 -4.23 -0.04 -12.83
CA ILE A 206 -2.95 -0.01 -13.56
C ILE A 206 -3.15 0.43 -15.01
N LEU A 207 -4.16 -0.12 -15.69
CA LEU A 207 -4.48 0.25 -17.07
C LEU A 207 -4.88 1.73 -17.20
N ASP A 208 -5.61 2.26 -16.23
CA ASP A 208 -6.03 3.66 -16.22
C ASP A 208 -4.84 4.61 -15.96
N ALA A 209 -3.85 4.20 -15.16
CA ALA A 209 -2.62 4.95 -14.99
C ALA A 209 -1.82 5.12 -16.30
N VAL A 210 -1.82 4.10 -17.17
CA VAL A 210 -1.10 4.13 -18.46
C VAL A 210 -1.74 5.11 -19.44
N LYS A 211 -3.06 5.29 -19.39
CA LYS A 211 -3.81 6.15 -20.32
C LYS A 211 -3.63 7.65 -20.09
N ILE A 212 -3.14 8.05 -18.91
CA ILE A 212 -2.94 9.47 -18.60
C ILE A 212 -1.69 9.98 -19.32
N LYS A 213 -1.80 11.17 -19.92
CA LYS A 213 -0.65 11.84 -20.55
C LYS A 213 0.08 12.78 -19.61
N ASP A 214 -0.64 13.54 -18.80
CA ASP A 214 -0.06 14.44 -17.80
C ASP A 214 0.81 13.68 -16.79
N GLU A 215 2.05 14.15 -16.60
CA GLU A 215 3.02 13.51 -15.70
C GLU A 215 2.55 13.55 -14.24
N TYR A 216 2.00 14.69 -13.80
CA TYR A 216 1.55 14.87 -12.43
C TYR A 216 0.35 13.96 -12.12
N GLY A 217 -0.69 14.03 -12.97
CA GLY A 217 -1.86 13.16 -12.87
C GLY A 217 -1.51 11.67 -12.95
N LYS A 218 -0.56 11.29 -13.81
CA LYS A 218 -0.08 9.90 -13.91
C LYS A 218 0.54 9.42 -12.61
N LEU A 219 1.43 10.21 -11.99
CA LEU A 219 2.07 9.83 -10.73
C LEU A 219 1.07 9.75 -9.57
N LEU A 220 0.08 10.65 -9.53
CA LEU A 220 -1.00 10.56 -8.55
C LEU A 220 -1.83 9.28 -8.69
N ILE A 221 -2.25 8.93 -9.91
CA ILE A 221 -2.99 7.68 -10.14
C ILE A 221 -2.11 6.48 -9.81
N ILE A 222 -0.82 6.46 -10.20
CA ILE A 222 0.10 5.38 -9.84
C ILE A 222 0.20 5.24 -8.31
N GLY A 223 0.43 6.32 -7.57
CA GLY A 223 0.60 6.28 -6.12
C GLY A 223 -0.64 5.78 -5.38
N ILE A 224 -1.82 6.30 -5.73
CA ILE A 224 -3.07 5.88 -5.09
C ILE A 224 -3.43 4.44 -5.50
N SER A 225 -3.19 4.07 -6.77
CA SER A 225 -3.48 2.71 -7.24
C SER A 225 -2.60 1.68 -6.55
N THR A 226 -1.30 1.96 -6.43
CA THR A 226 -0.36 1.03 -5.77
C THR A 226 -0.66 0.91 -4.28
N MET A 227 -1.17 1.95 -3.63
CA MET A 227 -1.68 1.86 -2.26
C MET A 227 -2.81 0.82 -2.17
N PHE A 228 -3.88 0.96 -2.97
CA PHE A 228 -5.00 0.01 -2.96
C PHE A 228 -4.57 -1.42 -3.28
N ILE A 229 -3.65 -1.59 -4.23
CA ILE A 229 -3.12 -2.89 -4.64
C ILE A 229 -2.31 -3.53 -3.51
N LEU A 230 -1.40 -2.78 -2.89
CA LEU A 230 -0.55 -3.28 -1.79
C LEU A 230 -1.38 -3.64 -0.55
N GLU A 231 -2.36 -2.80 -0.18
CA GLU A 231 -3.30 -3.08 0.91
C GLU A 231 -4.10 -4.35 0.65
N SER A 232 -4.61 -4.51 -0.58
CA SER A 232 -5.37 -5.70 -0.97
C SER A 232 -4.53 -6.96 -0.94
N ILE A 233 -3.32 -6.95 -1.53
CA ILE A 233 -2.42 -8.12 -1.56
C ILE A 233 -2.03 -8.52 -0.15
N LEU A 234 -1.59 -7.58 0.68
CA LEU A 234 -1.15 -7.88 2.05
C LEU A 234 -2.30 -8.36 2.92
N ASN A 235 -3.51 -7.81 2.76
CA ASN A 235 -4.68 -8.28 3.51
C ASN A 235 -5.09 -9.70 3.08
N ILE A 236 -5.07 -10.01 1.77
CA ILE A 236 -5.33 -11.37 1.27
C ILE A 236 -4.29 -12.34 1.87
N LEU A 237 -3.00 -11.99 1.83
CA LEU A 237 -1.94 -12.81 2.41
C LEU A 237 -2.15 -13.07 3.90
N MET A 238 -2.51 -12.03 4.67
CA MET A 238 -2.82 -12.16 6.09
C MET A 238 -4.01 -13.11 6.33
N ASN A 239 -5.10 -12.97 5.56
CA ASN A 239 -6.30 -13.78 5.72
C ASN A 239 -6.05 -15.28 5.49
N PHE A 240 -5.09 -15.63 4.63
CA PHE A 240 -4.66 -17.02 4.39
C PHE A 240 -3.48 -17.49 5.27
N ASN A 241 -3.09 -16.73 6.31
CA ASN A 241 -1.90 -17.01 7.14
C ASN A 241 -0.58 -17.10 6.34
N LEU A 242 -0.48 -16.41 5.20
CA LEU A 242 0.71 -16.36 4.34
C LEU A 242 1.51 -15.05 4.52
N GLY A 243 0.99 -14.09 5.29
CA GLY A 243 1.56 -12.77 5.47
C GLY A 243 1.53 -12.32 6.92
N ILE A 244 2.28 -11.25 7.19
CA ILE A 244 2.30 -10.60 8.51
C ILE A 244 0.93 -9.99 8.79
N GLU A 245 0.51 -10.01 10.06
CA GLU A 245 -0.72 -9.35 10.48
C GLU A 245 -0.69 -7.86 10.14
N ALA A 246 -1.78 -7.44 9.51
CA ALA A 246 -1.94 -6.16 8.87
C ALA A 246 -3.17 -5.45 9.44
N ASP A 247 -2.97 -4.23 9.92
CA ASP A 247 -4.03 -3.40 10.50
C ASP A 247 -4.84 -2.63 9.43
N PHE A 248 -4.87 -3.14 8.20
CA PHE A 248 -5.63 -2.54 7.11
C PHE A 248 -6.63 -3.52 6.56
N SER A 249 -7.75 -2.93 6.20
CA SER A 249 -8.95 -3.54 5.68
C SER A 249 -8.90 -3.60 4.16
N ILE A 250 -9.53 -4.60 3.55
CA ILE A 250 -9.65 -4.65 2.09
C ILE A 250 -10.45 -3.43 1.64
N PRO A 251 -9.93 -2.61 0.71
CA PRO A 251 -10.67 -1.48 0.17
C PRO A 251 -12.03 -1.93 -0.38
N PHE A 252 -13.09 -1.23 0.02
CA PHE A 252 -14.48 -1.42 -0.43
C PHE A 252 -15.20 -2.69 0.06
N ILE A 253 -14.55 -3.58 0.79
CA ILE A 253 -15.13 -4.86 1.22
C ILE A 253 -15.26 -4.93 2.75
N SER A 254 -14.26 -4.46 3.49
CA SER A 254 -14.28 -4.48 4.95
C SER A 254 -15.29 -3.48 5.54
N TYR A 255 -15.90 -3.86 6.67
CA TYR A 255 -16.98 -3.18 7.37
C TYR A 255 -16.57 -1.91 8.15
N GLY A 256 -15.49 -1.23 7.75
CA GLY A 256 -15.08 0.02 8.38
C GLY A 256 -15.92 1.20 7.88
N GLU A 257 -16.88 1.68 8.69
CA GLU A 257 -17.79 2.78 8.29
C GLU A 257 -17.05 4.00 7.70
N ILE A 258 -16.01 4.46 8.38
CA ILE A 258 -15.24 5.66 7.98
C ILE A 258 -14.19 5.32 6.93
N ASN A 259 -13.61 4.12 7.00
CA ASN A 259 -12.63 3.65 6.01
C ASN A 259 -13.26 3.54 4.63
N MET A 260 -14.51 3.06 4.54
CA MET A 260 -15.26 2.99 3.29
C MET A 260 -15.48 4.39 2.70
N ILE A 261 -15.89 5.37 3.51
CA ILE A 261 -16.09 6.76 3.06
C ILE A 261 -14.79 7.36 2.53
N VAL A 262 -13.68 7.18 3.25
CA VAL A 262 -12.37 7.68 2.84
C VAL A 262 -11.91 7.02 1.54
N ASN A 263 -12.04 5.71 1.42
CA ASN A 263 -11.70 4.97 0.20
C ASN A 263 -12.54 5.41 -1.00
N LEU A 264 -13.84 5.66 -0.82
CA LEU A 264 -14.72 6.20 -1.85
C LEU A 264 -14.34 7.62 -2.24
N ALA A 265 -13.97 8.48 -1.29
CA ALA A 265 -13.51 9.85 -1.57
C ALA A 265 -12.20 9.84 -2.38
N ILE A 266 -11.25 8.98 -2.03
CA ILE A 266 -9.98 8.80 -2.76
C ILE A 266 -10.23 8.26 -4.17
N LEU A 267 -11.15 7.30 -4.32
CA LEU A 267 -11.52 6.78 -5.64
C LEU A 267 -12.22 7.85 -6.49
N GLY A 268 -13.07 8.67 -5.90
CA GLY A 268 -13.68 9.83 -6.56
C GLY A 268 -12.63 10.86 -7.02
N PHE A 269 -11.61 11.12 -6.19
CA PHE A 269 -10.47 11.95 -6.55
C PHE A 269 -9.69 11.35 -7.75
N LEU A 270 -9.42 10.04 -7.74
CA LEU A 270 -8.76 9.33 -8.84
C LEU A 270 -9.55 9.43 -10.14
N LEU A 271 -10.87 9.25 -10.08
CA LEU A 271 -11.77 9.39 -11.24
C LEU A 271 -11.81 10.84 -11.77
N SER A 272 -11.73 11.85 -10.89
CA SER A 272 -11.66 13.26 -11.27
C SER A 272 -10.41 13.57 -12.11
N ILE A 273 -9.26 13.03 -11.70
CA ILE A 273 -8.00 13.12 -12.47
C ILE A 273 -8.15 12.39 -13.81
N TYR A 274 -8.69 11.17 -13.79
CA TYR A 274 -8.88 10.39 -14.99
C TYR A 274 -9.79 11.08 -16.01
N LYS A 275 -10.88 11.72 -15.57
CA LYS A 275 -11.79 12.48 -16.44
C LYS A 275 -11.09 13.61 -17.17
N ARG A 276 -10.07 14.24 -16.58
CA ARG A 276 -9.31 15.35 -17.18
C ARG A 276 -8.25 14.89 -18.19
N LYS A 277 -8.05 13.58 -18.38
CA LYS A 277 -7.02 13.04 -19.29
C LYS A 277 -7.19 13.50 -20.75
N ASP A 278 -8.44 13.72 -21.18
CA ASP A 278 -8.76 14.03 -22.57
C ASP A 278 -8.57 15.53 -22.90
N ILE A 279 -8.56 16.41 -21.88
CA ILE A 279 -8.34 17.86 -22.08
C ILE A 279 -6.97 18.12 -22.70
N TYR A 280 -5.94 17.39 -22.24
CA TYR A 280 -4.58 17.50 -22.76
C TYR A 280 -4.45 17.03 -24.22
N MET A 281 -5.37 16.17 -24.71
CA MET A 281 -5.38 15.78 -26.12
C MET A 281 -5.77 16.96 -27.01
N TYR A 282 -6.85 17.65 -26.64
CA TYR A 282 -7.36 18.79 -27.39
C TYR A 282 -6.37 19.95 -27.42
N GLU A 283 -5.63 20.16 -26.34
CA GLU A 283 -4.65 21.25 -26.25
C GLU A 283 -3.43 20.98 -27.15
N CYS A 284 -2.92 19.75 -27.16
CA CYS A 284 -1.82 19.35 -28.04
C CYS A 284 -2.23 19.34 -29.53
N GLU A 285 -3.47 18.95 -29.82
CA GLU A 285 -4.02 19.02 -31.19
C GLU A 285 -4.18 20.47 -31.67
N ARG A 286 -4.63 21.38 -30.79
CA ARG A 286 -4.66 22.82 -31.10
C ARG A 286 -3.27 23.42 -31.29
N GLU A 287 -2.29 23.07 -30.46
CA GLU A 287 -0.90 23.56 -30.62
C GLU A 287 -0.27 23.08 -31.94
N ASN A 288 -0.49 21.82 -32.32
CA ASN A 288 0.00 21.30 -33.61
C ASN A 288 -0.67 22.01 -34.80
N ILE A 289 -2.00 22.24 -34.75
CA ILE A 289 -2.70 23.01 -35.79
C ILE A 289 -2.18 24.45 -35.87
N ALA A 290 -1.83 25.06 -34.72
CA ALA A 290 -1.28 26.42 -34.67
C ALA A 290 0.18 26.51 -35.13
N SER A 291 0.98 25.44 -35.01
CA SER A 291 2.37 25.41 -35.50
C SER A 291 2.49 25.18 -37.01
N ASP A 292 1.43 24.63 -37.63
CA ASP A 292 1.38 24.35 -39.07
C ASP A 292 0.80 25.52 -39.90
N CYS A 293 0.37 26.62 -39.25
CA CYS A 293 -0.13 27.86 -39.88
C CYS A 293 0.93 28.97 -39.87
#